data_AF-A0A8S8XFE1-F1
#
_entry.id   AF-A0A8S8XFE1-F1
#
_cell.length_a   1.000
_cell.length_b   1.000
_cell.length_c   1.000
_cell.angle_alpha   90.00
_cell.angle_beta   90.00
_cell.angle_gamma   90.00
#
_symmetry.space_group_name_H-M   'P 1'
#
loop_
_entity.id
_entity.type
_entity.pdbx_description
1 polymer ?
#
loop_
_entity_poly.entity_id
_entity_poly.type
_entity_poly.pdbx_seq_one_letter_code
_entity_poly.pdbx_strand_id
1 'polypeptide(L)'
;MAATTKARPVRKSDAKWSTRVAMFFTLVVAGVMFPVTIIVGVGMLPTAVAFYVDRSPQKSTALTVGALNACGVVPWVIQLFQDGFSMQHAMLILAKSNTWLAMYGAAAAGWMMDYIVPPAVAHGMVMQHGVRIRDLERRQDVLREAWGDEVGYNAIQQAHAANAMKVNDLSAGTIAGGPKART
;
A
#
# COMPACT_ATOMS: atom_id res chain seq x y z
N MET A 1 -30.02 -35.15 -16.63
CA MET A 1 -28.65 -35.04 -17.18
C MET A 1 -27.98 -33.81 -16.56
N ALA A 2 -27.12 -33.99 -15.56
CA ALA A 2 -26.42 -32.89 -14.89
C ALA A 2 -25.04 -32.70 -15.53
N ALA A 3 -24.80 -31.53 -16.13
CA ALA A 3 -23.51 -31.19 -16.72
C ALA A 3 -22.50 -30.86 -15.61
N THR A 4 -21.46 -31.66 -15.50
CA THR A 4 -20.35 -31.45 -14.56
C THR A 4 -19.46 -30.32 -15.09
N THR A 5 -19.45 -29.17 -14.40
CA THR A 5 -18.52 -28.07 -14.70
C THR A 5 -17.13 -28.47 -14.22
N LYS A 6 -16.27 -28.88 -15.15
CA LYS A 6 -14.87 -29.25 -14.86
C LYS A 6 -14.09 -27.97 -14.52
N ALA A 7 -13.64 -27.84 -13.28
CA ALA A 7 -12.84 -26.72 -12.82
C ALA A 7 -11.55 -26.57 -13.67
N ARG A 8 -11.27 -25.35 -14.13
CA ARG A 8 -10.08 -25.02 -14.94
C ARG A 8 -8.82 -25.11 -14.06
N PRO A 9 -7.75 -25.81 -14.49
CA PRO A 9 -6.53 -25.87 -13.70
C PRO A 9 -5.86 -24.49 -13.64
N VAL A 10 -5.56 -24.03 -12.43
CA VAL A 10 -4.79 -22.80 -12.19
C VAL A 10 -3.37 -23.03 -12.71
N ARG A 11 -2.94 -22.29 -13.75
CA ARG A 11 -1.56 -22.37 -14.28
C ARG A 11 -0.59 -22.04 -13.15
N LYS A 12 0.25 -23.00 -12.78
CA LYS A 12 1.41 -22.76 -11.90
C LYS A 12 2.34 -21.82 -12.65
N SER A 13 2.62 -20.64 -12.08
CA SER A 13 3.40 -19.62 -12.76
C SER A 13 4.87 -20.03 -12.82
N ASP A 14 5.45 -20.07 -14.02
CA ASP A 14 6.89 -20.20 -14.25
C ASP A 14 7.62 -18.88 -13.89
N ALA A 15 7.16 -18.20 -12.83
CA ALA A 15 7.55 -16.85 -12.45
C ALA A 15 9.07 -16.71 -12.36
N LYS A 16 9.76 -17.73 -11.83
CA LYS A 16 11.22 -17.74 -11.72
C LYS A 16 11.94 -17.75 -13.07
N TRP A 17 11.41 -18.45 -14.08
CA TRP A 17 11.97 -18.46 -15.43
C TRP A 17 11.71 -17.12 -16.12
N SER A 18 10.47 -16.61 -16.01
CA SER A 18 10.10 -15.31 -16.54
C SER A 18 10.95 -14.18 -15.95
N THR A 19 11.20 -14.19 -14.64
CA THR A 19 12.07 -13.19 -13.99
C THR A 19 13.51 -13.26 -14.47
N ARG A 20 14.09 -14.46 -14.66
CA ARG A 20 15.47 -14.60 -15.16
C ARG A 20 15.62 -14.11 -16.60
N VAL A 21 14.65 -14.42 -17.45
CA VAL A 21 14.62 -13.92 -18.83
C VAL A 21 14.48 -12.40 -18.84
N ALA A 22 13.56 -11.84 -18.05
CA ALA A 22 13.39 -10.39 -17.93
C ALA A 22 14.69 -9.71 -17.46
N MET A 23 15.34 -10.24 -16.43
CA MET A 23 16.61 -9.71 -15.92
C MET A 23 17.72 -9.71 -16.99
N PHE A 24 17.84 -10.78 -17.77
CA PHE A 24 18.81 -10.84 -18.87
C PHE A 24 18.56 -9.75 -19.91
N PHE A 25 17.31 -9.61 -20.37
CA PHE A 25 16.94 -8.56 -21.33
C PHE A 25 17.20 -7.15 -20.77
N THR A 26 16.85 -6.90 -19.50
CA THR A 26 17.12 -5.62 -18.86
C THR A 26 18.62 -5.31 -18.80
N LEU A 27 19.47 -6.31 -18.48
CA LEU A 27 20.92 -6.12 -18.47
C LEU A 27 21.49 -5.85 -19.87
N VAL A 28 21.00 -6.54 -20.90
CA VAL A 28 21.42 -6.29 -22.29
C VAL A 28 21.05 -4.88 -22.73
N VAL A 29 19.80 -4.46 -22.49
CA VAL A 29 19.36 -3.09 -22.79
C VAL A 29 20.18 -2.08 -22.00
N ALA A 30 20.49 -2.37 -20.74
CA ALA A 30 21.28 -1.48 -19.90
C ALA A 30 22.73 -1.31 -20.39
N GLY A 31 23.32 -2.39 -20.94
CA GLY A 31 24.64 -2.34 -21.56
C GLY A 31 24.66 -1.60 -22.89
N VAL A 32 23.66 -1.84 -23.75
CA VAL A 32 23.53 -1.16 -25.05
C VAL A 32 23.23 0.33 -24.87
N MET A 33 22.43 0.69 -23.87
CA MET A 33 22.02 2.07 -23.58
C MET A 33 22.82 2.70 -22.43
N PHE A 34 24.13 2.48 -22.41
CA PHE A 34 25.00 2.84 -21.27
C PHE A 34 24.91 4.32 -20.81
N PRO A 35 24.87 5.34 -21.71
CA PRO A 35 24.72 6.73 -21.28
C PRO A 35 23.38 7.04 -20.61
N VAL A 36 22.31 6.32 -20.96
CA VAL A 36 21.00 6.49 -20.31
C VAL A 36 21.01 5.80 -18.95
N THR A 37 21.64 4.64 -18.85
CA THR A 37 21.62 3.86 -17.61
C THR A 37 22.41 4.51 -16.48
N ILE A 38 23.47 5.28 -16.78
CA ILE A 38 24.15 6.06 -15.74
C ILE A 38 23.25 7.19 -15.20
N ILE A 39 22.57 7.94 -16.08
CA ILE A 39 21.64 9.01 -15.65
C ILE A 39 20.50 8.43 -14.82
N VAL A 40 19.84 7.39 -15.34
CA VAL A 40 18.71 6.75 -14.65
C VAL A 40 19.17 6.09 -13.36
N GLY A 41 20.31 5.41 -13.35
CA GLY A 41 20.85 4.75 -12.16
C GLY A 41 21.10 5.73 -11.02
N VAL A 42 21.72 6.87 -11.31
CA VAL A 42 22.05 7.89 -10.29
C VAL A 42 20.79 8.68 -9.90
N GLY A 43 19.92 8.99 -10.85
CA GLY A 43 18.66 9.69 -10.62
C GLY A 43 17.63 8.85 -9.83
N MET A 44 17.65 7.53 -9.98
CA MET A 44 16.73 6.61 -9.29
C MET A 44 17.19 6.18 -7.89
N LEU A 45 18.36 6.62 -7.41
CA LEU A 45 18.84 6.31 -6.06
C LEU A 45 17.79 6.59 -4.96
N PRO A 46 17.05 7.73 -4.97
CA PRO A 46 16.02 7.99 -3.97
C PRO A 46 14.87 6.98 -3.99
N THR A 47 14.54 6.42 -5.16
CA THR A 47 13.53 5.36 -5.29
C THR A 47 13.99 4.07 -4.64
N ALA A 48 15.28 3.74 -4.75
CA ALA A 48 15.86 2.59 -4.06
C ALA A 48 15.81 2.77 -2.53
N VAL A 49 16.08 3.98 -2.04
CA VAL A 49 15.92 4.33 -0.62
C VAL A 49 14.45 4.18 -0.19
N ALA A 50 13.51 4.71 -0.97
CA ALA A 50 12.08 4.56 -0.69
C ALA A 50 11.67 3.09 -0.64
N PHE A 51 12.12 2.26 -1.58
CA PHE A 51 11.83 0.83 -1.58
C PHE A 51 12.34 0.10 -0.33
N TYR A 52 13.51 0.49 0.17
CA TYR A 52 14.11 -0.07 1.38
C TYR A 52 13.38 0.39 2.65
N VAL A 53 13.02 1.68 2.74
CA VAL A 53 12.38 2.27 3.92
C VAL A 53 10.90 1.89 4.01
N ASP A 54 10.24 1.63 2.88
CA ASP A 54 8.82 1.33 2.83
C ASP A 54 8.46 0.04 3.61
N ARG A 55 7.73 0.21 4.70
CA ARG A 55 7.23 -0.88 5.56
C ARG A 55 5.80 -1.31 5.20
N SER A 56 5.16 -0.64 4.24
CA SER A 56 3.78 -0.94 3.85
C SER A 56 3.70 -2.30 3.13
N PRO A 57 2.66 -3.11 3.39
CA PRO A 57 2.51 -4.43 2.78
C PRO A 57 2.29 -4.37 1.27
N GLN A 58 1.80 -3.25 0.74
CA GLN A 58 1.55 -3.02 -0.68
C GLN A 58 2.61 -2.17 -1.38
N LYS A 59 3.67 -1.76 -0.66
CA LYS A 59 4.76 -0.92 -1.16
C LYS A 59 4.27 0.39 -1.81
N SER A 60 3.25 1.01 -1.23
CA SER A 60 2.58 2.19 -1.79
C SER A 60 3.47 3.44 -1.79
N THR A 61 4.32 3.58 -0.77
CA THR A 61 5.30 4.68 -0.67
C THR A 61 6.38 4.54 -1.75
N ALA A 62 6.91 3.33 -1.93
CA ALA A 62 7.92 3.08 -2.95
C ALA A 62 7.39 3.33 -4.37
N LEU A 63 6.12 2.99 -4.62
CA LEU A 63 5.49 3.20 -5.93
C LEU A 63 5.23 4.69 -6.23
N THR A 64 4.72 5.44 -5.24
CA THR A 64 4.46 6.88 -5.40
C THR A 64 5.75 7.68 -5.57
N VAL A 65 6.74 7.46 -4.69
CA VAL A 65 8.05 8.11 -4.78
C VAL A 65 8.75 7.70 -6.08
N GLY A 66 8.67 6.43 -6.47
CA GLY A 66 9.27 5.93 -7.71
C GLY A 66 8.67 6.55 -8.96
N ALA A 67 7.35 6.68 -9.02
CA ALA A 67 6.66 7.33 -10.13
C ALA A 67 7.01 8.81 -10.24
N LEU A 68 6.99 9.55 -9.14
CA LEU A 68 7.33 10.97 -9.12
C LEU A 68 8.81 11.21 -9.44
N ASN A 69 9.72 10.41 -8.90
CA ASN A 69 11.14 10.49 -9.24
C ASN A 69 11.37 10.18 -10.73
N ALA A 70 10.66 9.19 -11.30
CA ALA A 70 10.72 8.91 -12.73
C ALA A 70 10.33 10.12 -13.58
N CYS A 71 9.28 10.85 -13.21
CA CYS A 71 8.92 12.10 -13.87
C CYS A 71 10.05 13.15 -13.80
N GLY A 72 10.82 13.20 -12.71
CA GLY A 72 11.96 14.12 -12.56
C GLY A 72 13.20 13.74 -13.38
N VAL A 73 13.37 12.45 -13.70
CA VAL A 73 14.51 11.93 -14.47
C VAL A 73 14.26 11.98 -15.97
N VAL A 74 13.01 11.80 -16.42
CA VAL A 74 12.63 11.73 -17.85
C VAL A 74 13.12 12.92 -18.69
N PRO A 75 13.02 14.19 -18.27
CA PRO A 75 13.46 15.33 -19.08
C PRO A 75 14.95 15.25 -19.46
N TRP A 76 15.79 14.75 -18.56
CA TRP A 76 17.23 14.60 -18.77
C TRP A 76 17.56 13.45 -19.73
N VAL A 77 16.76 12.39 -19.69
CA VAL A 77 16.86 11.30 -20.66
C VAL A 77 16.47 11.80 -22.06
N ILE A 78 15.40 12.59 -22.17
CA ILE A 78 14.99 13.21 -23.44
C ILE A 78 16.08 14.14 -23.96
N GLN A 79 16.65 14.98 -23.08
CA GLN A 79 17.76 15.87 -23.45
C GLN A 79 18.96 15.09 -23.99
N LEU A 80 19.32 13.96 -23.38
CA LEU A 80 20.42 13.12 -23.87
C LEU A 80 20.15 12.57 -25.28
N PHE A 81 18.91 12.23 -25.61
CA PHE A 81 18.55 11.82 -26.97
C PHE A 81 18.62 12.97 -27.98
N GLN A 82 18.37 14.21 -27.55
CA GLN A 82 18.42 15.41 -28.40
C GLN A 82 19.84 15.91 -28.64
N ASP A 83 20.65 15.96 -27.58
CA ASP A 83 22.02 16.50 -27.60
C ASP A 83 23.04 15.51 -28.18
N GLY A 84 22.64 14.24 -28.35
CA GLY A 84 23.44 13.18 -28.95
C GLY A 84 23.73 12.05 -27.98
N PHE A 85 23.42 10.82 -28.43
CA PHE A 85 23.55 9.60 -27.63
C PHE A 85 25.02 9.25 -27.36
N SER A 86 25.63 9.87 -26.35
CA SER A 86 27.04 9.68 -26.02
C SER A 86 27.30 9.84 -24.53
N MET A 87 28.38 9.21 -24.07
CA MET A 87 28.78 9.29 -22.66
C MET A 87 29.17 10.72 -22.26
N GLN A 88 29.81 11.49 -23.15
CA GLN A 88 30.24 12.84 -22.86
C GLN A 88 29.05 13.75 -22.51
N HIS A 89 27.96 13.66 -23.28
CA HIS A 89 26.74 14.43 -23.03
C HIS A 89 26.06 14.00 -21.73
N ALA A 90 26.04 12.71 -21.40
CA ALA A 90 25.51 12.23 -20.13
C ALA A 90 26.27 12.81 -18.92
N MET A 91 27.61 12.86 -19.00
CA MET A 91 28.44 13.44 -17.94
C MET A 91 28.25 14.97 -17.83
N LEU A 92 28.05 15.66 -18.95
CA LEU A 92 27.74 17.10 -18.96
C LEU A 92 26.39 17.41 -18.33
N ILE A 93 25.38 16.55 -18.55
CA ILE A 93 24.08 16.66 -17.88
C ILE A 93 24.25 16.45 -16.37
N LEU A 94 24.97 15.40 -15.95
CA LEU A 94 25.23 15.12 -14.54
C LEU A 94 26.13 16.16 -13.86
N ALA A 95 26.94 16.92 -14.60
CA ALA A 95 27.74 18.00 -14.04
C ALA A 95 26.92 19.25 -13.65
N LYS A 96 25.69 19.38 -14.17
CA LYS A 96 24.83 20.54 -13.89
C LYS A 96 24.10 20.36 -12.55
N SER A 97 24.23 21.34 -11.65
CA SER A 97 23.54 21.35 -10.35
C SER A 97 22.01 21.27 -10.46
N ASN A 98 21.44 21.94 -11.46
CA ASN A 98 20.00 21.94 -11.73
C ASN A 98 19.45 20.54 -12.01
N THR A 99 20.26 19.64 -12.59
CA THR A 99 19.85 18.27 -12.90
C THR A 99 19.60 17.48 -11.62
N TRP A 100 20.50 17.59 -10.64
CA TRP A 100 20.32 16.97 -9.32
C TRP A 100 19.13 17.56 -8.57
N LEU A 101 18.97 18.89 -8.61
CA LEU A 101 17.85 19.57 -7.97
C LEU A 101 16.50 19.08 -8.53
N ALA A 102 16.39 18.92 -9.84
CA ALA A 102 15.16 18.43 -10.46
C ALA A 102 14.89 16.95 -10.12
N MET A 103 15.89 16.07 -10.24
CA MET A 103 15.75 14.64 -9.96
C MET A 103 15.38 14.40 -8.49
N TYR A 104 16.15 14.99 -7.57
CA TYR A 104 15.93 14.79 -6.14
C TYR A 104 14.79 15.64 -5.59
N GLY A 105 14.49 16.78 -6.20
CA GLY A 105 13.29 17.56 -5.89
C GLY A 105 12.01 16.79 -6.21
N ALA A 106 11.96 16.09 -7.35
CA ALA A 106 10.83 15.25 -7.69
C ALA A 106 10.68 14.06 -6.72
N ALA A 107 11.78 13.43 -6.32
CA ALA A 107 11.75 12.39 -5.29
C ALA A 107 11.28 12.91 -3.93
N ALA A 108 11.74 14.10 -3.52
CA ALA A 108 11.31 14.75 -2.28
C ALA A 108 9.81 15.10 -2.31
N ALA A 109 9.28 15.50 -3.47
CA ALA A 109 7.84 15.70 -3.65
C ALA A 109 7.05 14.40 -3.46
N GLY A 110 7.59 13.27 -3.91
CA GLY A 110 7.02 11.95 -3.63
C GLY A 110 6.96 11.64 -2.14
N TRP A 111 8.04 11.91 -1.41
CA TRP A 111 8.05 11.76 0.05
C TRP A 111 7.07 12.69 0.75
N MET A 112 6.95 13.95 0.31
CA MET A 112 5.95 14.88 0.85
C MET A 112 4.52 14.34 0.62
N MET A 113 4.23 13.78 -0.54
CA MET A 113 2.93 13.18 -0.82
C MET A 113 2.66 11.99 0.11
N ASP A 114 3.65 11.15 0.36
CA ASP A 114 3.54 10.02 1.29
C ASP A 114 3.28 10.47 2.74
N TYR A 115 3.79 11.61 3.17
CA TYR A 115 3.48 12.16 4.49
C TYR A 115 2.10 12.80 4.59
N ILE A 116 1.59 13.38 3.50
CA ILE A 116 0.32 14.13 3.51
C ILE A 116 -0.88 13.19 3.36
N VAL A 117 -0.77 12.16 2.53
CA VAL A 117 -1.92 11.31 2.17
C VAL A 117 -2.47 10.49 3.37
N PRO A 118 -1.66 9.77 4.17
CA PRO A 118 -2.17 8.99 5.30
C PRO A 118 -2.95 9.81 6.35
N PRO A 119 -2.45 10.95 6.87
CA PRO A 119 -3.23 11.75 7.81
C PRO A 119 -4.46 12.36 7.15
N ALA A 120 -4.38 12.80 5.89
CA ALA A 120 -5.55 13.33 5.18
C ALA A 120 -6.68 12.28 5.08
N VAL A 121 -6.34 11.03 4.75
CA VAL A 121 -7.31 9.93 4.71
C VAL A 121 -7.84 9.61 6.11
N ALA A 122 -6.97 9.59 7.14
CA ALA A 122 -7.39 9.35 8.52
C ALA A 122 -8.37 10.41 9.01
N HIS A 123 -8.10 11.70 8.76
CA HIS A 123 -9.01 12.79 9.09
C HIS A 123 -10.35 12.67 8.33
N GLY A 124 -10.31 12.31 7.05
CA GLY A 124 -11.51 12.04 6.25
C GLY A 124 -12.36 10.91 6.84
N MET A 125 -11.74 9.79 7.24
CA MET A 125 -12.43 8.67 7.89
C MET A 125 -13.07 9.08 9.22
N VAL A 126 -12.37 9.85 10.06
CA VAL A 126 -12.92 10.36 11.33
C VAL A 126 -14.15 11.23 11.08
N MET A 127 -14.11 12.12 10.08
CA MET A 127 -15.27 12.94 9.72
C MET A 127 -16.45 12.10 9.24
N GLN A 128 -16.20 11.08 8.40
CA GLN A 128 -17.24 10.16 7.95
C GLN A 128 -17.86 9.37 9.11
N HIS A 129 -17.03 8.90 10.04
CA HIS A 129 -17.50 8.21 11.25
C HIS A 129 -18.35 9.12 12.12
N GLY A 130 -17.95 10.38 12.32
CA GLY A 130 -18.75 11.37 13.06
C GLY A 130 -20.13 11.59 12.45
N VAL A 131 -20.23 11.71 11.13
CA VAL A 131 -21.53 11.83 10.44
C VAL A 131 -22.40 10.59 10.64
N ARG A 132 -21.80 9.39 10.53
CA ARG A 132 -22.53 8.14 10.69
C ARG A 132 -23.00 7.93 12.13
N ILE A 133 -22.16 8.25 13.12
CA ILE A 133 -22.54 8.20 14.54
C ILE A 133 -23.71 9.14 14.80
N ARG A 134 -23.63 10.39 14.32
CA ARG A 134 -24.70 11.37 14.50
C ARG A 134 -26.02 10.97 13.82
N ASP A 135 -25.97 10.30 12.67
CA ASP A 135 -27.17 9.75 12.03
C ASP A 135 -27.79 8.61 12.86
N LEU A 136 -26.94 7.75 13.45
CA LEU A 136 -27.40 6.68 14.34
C LEU A 136 -28.01 7.24 15.63
N GLU A 137 -27.38 8.24 16.25
CA GLU A 137 -27.90 8.93 17.44
C GLU A 137 -29.26 9.57 17.15
N ARG A 138 -29.39 10.29 16.04
CA ARG A 138 -30.68 10.88 15.64
C ARG A 138 -31.78 9.83 15.48
N ARG A 139 -31.48 8.67 14.89
CA ARG A 139 -32.46 7.58 14.78
C ARG A 139 -32.80 6.99 16.15
N GLN A 140 -31.83 6.87 17.04
CA GLN A 140 -32.09 6.45 18.42
C GLN A 140 -32.99 7.43 19.16
N ASP A 141 -32.78 8.73 18.98
CA ASP A 141 -33.59 9.77 19.64
C ASP A 141 -35.05 9.74 19.18
N VAL A 142 -35.30 9.59 17.88
CA VAL A 142 -36.66 9.41 17.35
C VAL A 142 -37.33 8.16 17.92
N LEU A 143 -36.57 7.07 18.09
CA LEU A 143 -37.11 5.84 18.68
C LEU A 143 -37.36 5.99 20.19
N ARG A 144 -36.51 6.72 20.92
CA ARG A 144 -36.73 7.05 22.34
C ARG A 144 -37.96 7.93 22.53
N GLU A 145 -38.18 8.91 21.66
CA GLU A 145 -39.37 9.76 21.71
C GLU A 145 -40.65 8.97 21.44
N ALA A 146 -40.62 8.05 20.47
CA ALA A 146 -41.79 7.25 20.12
C ALA A 146 -42.10 6.10 21.11
N TRP A 147 -41.09 5.54 21.78
CA TRP A 147 -41.23 4.31 22.57
C TRP A 147 -40.78 4.41 24.04
N GLY A 148 -40.26 5.56 24.46
CA GLY A 148 -39.70 5.77 25.80
C GLY A 148 -38.23 5.33 25.93
N ASP A 149 -37.52 5.90 26.92
CA ASP A 149 -36.07 5.68 27.14
C ASP A 149 -35.70 4.24 27.53
N GLU A 150 -36.69 3.45 27.94
CA GLU A 150 -36.53 2.09 28.46
C GLU A 150 -36.02 1.11 27.40
N VAL A 151 -36.29 1.38 26.12
CA VAL A 151 -35.89 0.51 24.99
C VAL A 151 -34.37 0.48 24.79
N GLY A 152 -33.67 1.60 25.05
CA GLY A 152 -32.22 1.67 24.91
C GLY A 152 -31.47 0.94 26.02
N TYR A 153 -31.93 1.09 27.27
CA TYR A 153 -31.29 0.48 28.44
C TYR A 153 -31.41 -1.04 28.44
N ASN A 154 -32.59 -1.57 28.12
CA ASN A 154 -32.86 -3.00 28.12
C ASN A 154 -32.04 -3.75 27.05
N ALA A 155 -31.84 -3.16 25.87
CA ALA A 155 -31.04 -3.77 24.80
C ALA A 155 -29.54 -3.88 25.18
N ILE A 156 -28.98 -2.86 25.82
CA ILE A 156 -27.58 -2.87 26.29
C ILE A 156 -27.41 -3.91 27.41
N GLN A 157 -28.35 -3.98 28.34
CA GLN A 157 -28.31 -4.93 29.46
C GLN A 157 -28.40 -6.39 28.96
N GLN A 158 -29.24 -6.66 27.96
CA GLN A 158 -29.33 -7.98 27.32
C GLN A 158 -28.06 -8.35 26.56
N ALA A 159 -27.44 -7.40 25.85
CA ALA A 159 -26.17 -7.64 25.15
C ALA A 159 -25.02 -7.96 26.12
N HIS A 160 -24.95 -7.25 27.25
CA HIS A 160 -23.96 -7.52 28.30
C HIS A 160 -24.19 -8.88 28.98
N ALA A 161 -25.44 -9.24 29.27
CA ALA A 161 -25.78 -10.55 29.81
C ALA A 161 -25.45 -11.70 28.84
N ALA A 162 -25.73 -11.54 27.54
CA ALA A 162 -25.40 -12.52 26.51
C ALA A 162 -23.88 -12.70 26.33
N ASN A 163 -23.11 -11.62 26.38
CA ASN A 163 -21.65 -11.70 26.33
C ASN A 163 -21.05 -12.34 27.60
N ALA A 164 -21.59 -12.04 28.78
CA ALA A 164 -21.18 -12.67 30.03
C ALA A 164 -21.45 -14.19 30.03
N MET A 165 -22.60 -14.62 29.51
CA MET A 165 -22.90 -16.05 29.33
C MET A 165 -21.92 -16.74 28.37
N LYS A 166 -21.60 -16.12 27.22
CA LYS A 166 -20.60 -16.67 26.29
C LYS A 166 -19.21 -16.81 26.92
N VAL A 167 -18.77 -15.82 27.70
CA VAL A 167 -17.49 -15.89 28.42
C VAL A 167 -17.51 -16.99 29.47
N ASN A 168 -18.63 -17.17 30.18
CA ASN A 168 -18.81 -18.23 31.15
C ASN A 168 -18.78 -19.62 30.47
N ASP A 169 -19.47 -19.81 29.34
CA ASP A 169 -19.46 -21.06 28.57
C ASP A 169 -18.08 -21.40 28.00
N LEU A 170 -17.31 -20.40 27.57
CA LEU A 170 -15.91 -20.57 27.13
C LEU A 170 -14.98 -20.95 28.29
N SER A 171 -15.22 -20.38 29.48
CA SER A 171 -14.48 -20.75 30.69
C SER A 171 -14.84 -22.16 31.17
N ALA A 172 -16.12 -22.56 31.06
CA ALA A 172 -16.64 -23.88 31.38
C ALA A 172 -16.12 -24.97 30.43
N GLY A 173 -15.99 -24.66 29.14
CA GLY A 173 -15.37 -25.56 28.15
C GLY A 173 -13.85 -25.74 28.36
N THR A 174 -13.18 -24.74 28.93
CA THR A 174 -11.73 -24.80 29.23
C THR A 174 -11.44 -25.67 30.46
N ILE A 175 -12.29 -25.61 31.50
CA ILE A 175 -12.16 -26.46 32.69
C ILE A 175 -12.65 -27.91 32.47
N ALA A 176 -13.54 -28.15 31.51
CA ALA A 176 -13.96 -29.51 31.12
C ALA A 176 -12.94 -30.27 30.24
N GLY A 177 -11.91 -29.57 29.74
CA GLY A 177 -10.84 -30.11 28.87
C GLY A 177 -9.51 -30.38 29.58
N GLY A 178 -9.49 -30.49 30.91
CA GLY A 178 -8.28 -30.85 31.67
C GLY A 178 -7.71 -32.21 31.23
N PRO A 179 -6.38 -32.36 31.10
CA PRO A 179 -5.77 -33.53 30.49
C PRO A 179 -6.09 -34.80 31.30
N LYS A 180 -6.75 -35.78 30.67
CA LYS A 180 -6.81 -37.14 31.21
C LYS A 180 -5.38 -37.67 31.30
N ALA A 181 -4.84 -37.70 32.51
CA ALA A 181 -3.58 -38.35 32.83
C ALA A 181 -3.66 -39.81 32.38
N ARG A 182 -2.80 -40.18 31.45
CA ARG A 182 -2.60 -41.54 30.96
C ARG A 182 -1.73 -42.28 31.98
N THR A 183 -2.34 -43.14 32.78
CA THR A 183 -1.67 -44.26 33.46
C THR A 183 -1.98 -45.54 32.71
#